data_AF-A0A1S3M7E9-F1
#
_entry.id   AF-A0A1S3M7E9-F1
#
_cell.length_a   1.000
_cell.length_b   1.000
_cell.length_c   1.000
_cell.angle_alpha   90.00
_cell.angle_beta   90.00
_cell.angle_gamma   90.00
#
_symmetry.space_group_name_H-M   'P 1'
#
loop_
_entity.id
_entity.type
_entity.pdbx_description
1 polymer ?
#
loop_
_entity_poly.entity_id
_entity_poly.type
_entity_poly.pdbx_seq_one_letter_code
_entity_poly.pdbx_strand_id
1 'polypeptide(L)'
;MDSDNEKPRKKKRRPHWIVRGLGPSFTACMGFVISVLYITFPCAWLATHVSVAYPVASAMLLTGTLVTFLVSSFMDPGILHQGPPWPGTAEVAYVIVNGQRYDMDWCSRCEIYLPPAAWHCRRCNACVDRFDHHCEWLNNCVGRRNYRVFLLFLLLLTSYLLLVLSSSLFYLFLTLLTLHQPFSLPHATTVVVMVTSLACVLLVLVILISNIKLISNGEPSSTIEPYFEPDDKNPFDQGCWKNWTHVLCSPTGPRWR
;
A
#
# COMPACT_ATOMS: atom_id res chain seq x y z
N MET A 1 54.89 9.22 -19.07
CA MET A 1 54.14 7.96 -18.87
C MET A 1 52.80 8.36 -18.32
N ASP A 2 51.82 8.39 -19.22
CA ASP A 2 50.47 8.91 -19.02
C ASP A 2 49.71 8.17 -17.92
N SER A 3 49.01 8.94 -17.09
CA SER A 3 48.00 8.44 -16.17
C SER A 3 46.71 8.16 -16.94
N ASP A 4 46.30 6.90 -16.96
CA ASP A 4 45.06 6.43 -17.58
C ASP A 4 43.84 7.17 -17.01
N ASN A 5 43.30 8.09 -17.82
CA ASN A 5 42.06 8.80 -17.58
C ASN A 5 40.89 7.93 -18.03
N GLU A 6 40.58 6.88 -17.26
CA GLU A 6 39.44 6.01 -17.55
C GLU A 6 38.13 6.70 -17.14
N LYS A 7 37.46 7.34 -18.10
CA LYS A 7 36.11 7.90 -17.89
C LYS A 7 35.16 6.80 -17.40
N PRO A 8 34.38 7.00 -16.32
CA PRO A 8 33.49 5.98 -15.80
C PRO A 8 32.46 5.58 -16.86
N ARG A 9 32.44 4.27 -17.21
CA ARG A 9 31.47 3.69 -18.14
C ARG A 9 30.05 3.97 -17.64
N LYS A 10 29.30 4.81 -18.37
CA LYS A 10 27.86 5.03 -18.11
C LYS A 10 27.14 3.68 -18.25
N LYS A 11 26.79 3.03 -17.13
CA LYS A 11 25.92 1.85 -17.13
C LYS A 11 24.69 2.19 -17.95
N LYS A 12 24.40 1.42 -19.02
CA LYS A 12 23.17 1.56 -19.82
C LYS A 12 21.99 1.45 -18.86
N ARG A 13 21.41 2.59 -18.47
CA ARG A 13 20.22 2.63 -17.62
C ARG A 13 19.09 2.05 -18.46
N ARG A 14 18.50 0.94 -18.02
CA ARG A 14 17.27 0.42 -18.64
C ARG A 14 16.24 1.57 -18.67
N PRO A 15 15.39 1.67 -19.70
CA PRO A 15 14.35 2.70 -19.73
C PRO A 15 13.51 2.59 -18.46
N HIS A 16 13.47 3.66 -17.67
CA HIS A 16 12.90 3.67 -16.32
C HIS A 16 11.44 3.15 -16.29
N TRP A 17 10.69 3.37 -17.38
CA TRP A 17 9.30 2.96 -17.53
C TRP A 17 9.05 1.44 -17.63
N ILE A 18 9.99 0.63 -18.13
CA ILE A 18 9.79 -0.84 -18.27
C ILE A 18 9.76 -1.52 -16.89
N VAL A 19 10.53 -1.02 -15.92
CA VAL A 19 10.62 -1.60 -14.57
C VAL A 19 9.51 -1.08 -13.65
N ARG A 20 8.97 0.12 -13.93
CA ARG A 20 7.93 0.77 -13.12
C ARG A 20 6.61 -0.01 -13.10
N GLY A 21 6.20 -0.66 -14.20
CA GLY A 21 4.88 -1.30 -14.28
C GLY A 21 4.77 -2.75 -13.79
N LEU A 22 5.88 -3.42 -13.44
CA LEU A 22 5.87 -4.86 -13.19
C LEU A 22 5.06 -5.27 -11.95
N GLY A 23 5.18 -4.53 -10.86
CA GLY A 23 4.46 -4.80 -9.62
C GLY A 23 2.93 -4.72 -9.77
N PRO A 24 2.35 -3.59 -10.18
CA PRO A 24 0.90 -3.48 -10.36
C PRO A 24 0.35 -4.43 -11.43
N SER A 25 1.11 -4.69 -12.49
CA SER A 25 0.69 -5.67 -13.52
C SER A 25 0.64 -7.08 -12.94
N PHE A 26 1.64 -7.48 -12.16
CA PHE A 26 1.64 -8.77 -11.48
C PHE A 26 0.47 -8.90 -10.49
N THR A 27 0.23 -7.88 -9.66
CA THR A 27 -0.90 -7.84 -8.72
C THR A 27 -2.24 -7.95 -9.44
N ALA A 28 -2.45 -7.19 -10.51
CA ALA A 28 -3.68 -7.22 -11.29
C ALA A 28 -3.90 -8.57 -11.98
N CYS A 29 -2.86 -9.13 -12.62
CA CYS A 29 -2.94 -10.44 -13.27
C CYS A 29 -3.24 -11.57 -12.27
N MET A 30 -2.55 -11.57 -11.12
CA MET A 30 -2.78 -12.58 -10.07
C MET A 30 -4.21 -12.48 -9.52
N GLY A 31 -4.66 -11.27 -9.18
CA GLY A 31 -6.03 -11.04 -8.70
C GLY A 31 -7.09 -11.44 -9.73
N PHE A 32 -6.85 -11.15 -11.01
CA PHE A 32 -7.73 -11.56 -12.11
C PHE A 32 -7.84 -13.09 -12.22
N VAL A 33 -6.70 -13.80 -12.23
CA VAL A 33 -6.69 -15.28 -12.34
C VAL A 33 -7.40 -15.92 -11.15
N ILE A 34 -7.09 -15.50 -9.92
CA ILE A 34 -7.77 -16.00 -8.71
C ILE A 34 -9.29 -15.78 -8.82
N SER A 35 -9.70 -14.57 -9.22
CA SER A 35 -11.11 -14.20 -9.31
C SER A 35 -11.86 -14.99 -10.38
N VAL A 36 -11.28 -15.14 -11.58
CA VAL A 36 -11.91 -15.91 -12.67
C VAL A 36 -12.08 -17.37 -12.28
N LEU A 37 -11.04 -18.00 -11.72
CA LEU A 37 -11.13 -19.39 -11.29
C LEU A 37 -12.13 -19.57 -10.14
N TYR A 38 -12.14 -18.67 -9.14
CA TYR A 38 -13.11 -18.69 -8.06
C TYR A 38 -14.56 -18.53 -8.57
N ILE A 39 -14.80 -17.53 -9.43
CA ILE A 39 -16.14 -17.23 -9.95
C ILE A 39 -16.67 -18.41 -10.79
N THR A 40 -15.81 -18.96 -11.65
CA THR A 40 -16.21 -20.01 -12.60
C THR A 40 -16.51 -21.35 -11.93
N PHE A 41 -15.76 -21.71 -10.88
CA PHE A 41 -15.86 -23.04 -10.26
C PHE A 41 -16.62 -23.01 -8.93
N PRO A 42 -16.01 -22.71 -7.77
CA PRO A 42 -16.69 -22.82 -6.48
C PRO A 42 -17.86 -21.83 -6.35
N CYS A 43 -17.71 -20.58 -6.83
CA CYS A 43 -18.76 -19.58 -6.68
C CYS A 43 -20.00 -19.89 -7.53
N ALA A 44 -19.84 -20.28 -8.79
CA ALA A 44 -20.96 -20.66 -9.66
C ALA A 44 -21.75 -21.86 -9.11
N TRP A 45 -21.05 -22.84 -8.53
CA TRP A 45 -21.71 -23.98 -7.89
C TRP A 45 -22.47 -23.55 -6.62
N LEU A 46 -21.85 -22.75 -5.75
CA LEU A 46 -22.50 -22.21 -4.54
C LEU A 46 -23.69 -21.32 -4.87
N ALA A 47 -23.63 -20.55 -5.97
CA ALA A 47 -24.71 -19.70 -6.42
C ALA A 47 -25.96 -20.50 -6.80
N THR A 48 -25.76 -21.67 -7.42
CA THR A 48 -26.84 -22.52 -7.94
C THR A 48 -27.39 -23.50 -6.90
N HIS A 49 -26.57 -23.90 -5.92
CA HIS A 49 -26.94 -24.94 -4.94
C HIS A 49 -27.13 -24.42 -3.51
N VAL A 50 -26.62 -23.22 -3.18
CA VAL A 50 -26.68 -22.67 -1.82
C VAL A 50 -27.35 -21.30 -1.80
N SER A 51 -26.77 -20.27 -2.44
CA SER A 51 -27.33 -18.92 -2.44
C SER A 51 -26.64 -17.98 -3.43
N VAL A 52 -27.42 -17.11 -4.07
CA VAL A 52 -26.91 -15.99 -4.90
C VAL A 52 -26.15 -14.95 -4.09
N ALA A 53 -26.16 -15.01 -2.75
CA ALA A 53 -25.38 -14.11 -1.90
C ALA A 53 -23.86 -14.23 -2.15
N TYR A 54 -23.35 -15.41 -2.50
CA TYR A 54 -21.91 -15.62 -2.78
C TYR A 54 -21.40 -14.79 -3.98
N PRO A 55 -22.02 -14.87 -5.18
CA PRO A 55 -21.59 -14.04 -6.30
C PRO A 55 -21.86 -12.55 -6.05
N VAL A 56 -22.92 -12.16 -5.34
CA VAL A 56 -23.18 -10.75 -5.02
C VAL A 56 -22.11 -10.18 -4.08
N ALA A 57 -21.81 -10.86 -2.97
CA ALA A 57 -20.80 -10.42 -2.02
C ALA A 57 -19.39 -10.38 -2.63
N SER A 58 -19.05 -11.39 -3.44
CA SER A 58 -17.75 -11.43 -4.13
C SER A 58 -17.63 -10.32 -5.17
N ALA A 59 -18.68 -10.02 -5.94
CA ALA A 59 -18.68 -8.90 -6.89
C ALA A 59 -18.54 -7.55 -6.19
N MET A 60 -19.22 -7.32 -5.06
CA MET A 60 -19.11 -6.09 -4.28
C MET A 60 -17.68 -5.88 -3.75
N LEU A 61 -17.10 -6.90 -3.11
CA LEU A 61 -15.74 -6.83 -2.56
C LEU A 61 -14.69 -6.71 -3.66
N LEU A 62 -14.82 -7.46 -4.76
CA LEU A 62 -13.91 -7.38 -5.90
C LEU A 62 -13.96 -5.99 -6.54
N THR A 63 -15.16 -5.44 -6.75
CA THR A 63 -15.32 -4.09 -7.31
C THR A 63 -14.69 -3.04 -6.40
N GLY A 64 -14.98 -3.10 -5.09
CA GLY A 64 -14.36 -2.19 -4.11
C GLY A 64 -12.84 -2.30 -4.09
N THR A 65 -12.31 -3.53 -4.15
CA THR A 65 -10.86 -3.79 -4.21
C THR A 65 -10.24 -3.23 -5.48
N LEU A 66 -10.86 -3.42 -6.65
CA LEU A 66 -10.37 -2.89 -7.93
C LEU A 66 -10.40 -1.36 -7.94
N VAL A 67 -11.50 -0.74 -7.49
CA VAL A 67 -11.62 0.71 -7.42
C VAL A 67 -10.54 1.29 -6.50
N THR A 68 -10.38 0.74 -5.30
CA THR A 68 -9.39 1.25 -4.34
C THR A 68 -7.96 0.98 -4.78
N PHE A 69 -7.67 -0.16 -5.41
CA PHE A 69 -6.38 -0.43 -6.05
C PHE A 69 -6.04 0.64 -7.11
N LEU A 70 -6.98 0.90 -8.04
CA LEU A 70 -6.78 1.88 -9.10
C LEU A 70 -6.61 3.29 -8.53
N VAL A 71 -7.47 3.69 -7.59
CA VAL A 71 -7.35 5.01 -6.94
C VAL A 71 -6.01 5.12 -6.22
N SER A 72 -5.60 4.13 -5.42
CA SER A 72 -4.29 4.15 -4.74
C SER A 72 -3.11 4.20 -5.72
N SER A 73 -3.20 3.52 -6.87
CA SER A 73 -2.16 3.53 -7.90
C SER A 73 -2.00 4.88 -8.62
N PHE A 74 -3.08 5.63 -8.82
CA PHE A 74 -3.07 6.85 -9.63
C PHE A 74 -3.29 8.15 -8.85
N MET A 75 -3.69 8.07 -7.58
CA MET A 75 -3.90 9.24 -6.73
C MET A 75 -2.57 9.90 -6.38
N ASP A 76 -2.53 11.24 -6.46
CA ASP A 76 -1.40 12.02 -5.94
C ASP A 76 -1.21 11.71 -4.44
N PRO A 77 -0.04 11.18 -4.04
CA PRO A 77 0.24 10.84 -2.64
C PRO A 77 0.43 12.07 -1.74
N GLY A 78 0.57 13.26 -2.33
CA GLY A 78 0.93 14.49 -1.64
C GLY A 78 2.29 15.00 -2.08
N ILE A 79 2.54 15.05 -3.40
CA ILE A 79 3.80 15.56 -3.94
C ILE A 79 3.99 17.03 -3.57
N LEU A 80 5.15 17.35 -3.01
CA LEU A 80 5.58 18.71 -2.72
C LEU A 80 6.23 19.30 -3.97
N HIS A 81 5.53 20.23 -4.63
CA HIS A 81 6.01 20.92 -5.84
C HIS A 81 6.79 22.20 -5.52
N GLN A 82 6.42 22.87 -4.44
CA GLN A 82 7.03 24.11 -3.98
C GLN A 82 7.15 24.07 -2.46
N GLY A 83 8.28 24.53 -1.96
CA GLY A 83 8.50 24.84 -0.55
C GLY A 83 9.12 26.24 -0.46
N PRO A 84 9.25 26.80 0.75
CA PRO A 84 10.00 28.04 0.90
C PRO A 84 11.40 27.84 0.32
N PRO A 85 11.86 28.71 -0.60
CA PRO A 85 13.21 28.62 -1.14
C PRO A 85 14.22 28.84 0.00
N TRP A 86 15.47 28.39 -0.20
CA TRP A 86 16.54 28.63 0.75
C TRP A 86 16.61 30.12 1.13
N PRO A 87 16.41 30.51 2.40
CA PRO A 87 16.33 31.93 2.80
C PRO A 87 17.67 32.66 2.68
N GLY A 88 18.76 31.98 2.33
CA GLY A 88 20.11 32.56 2.22
C GLY A 88 20.74 32.87 3.58
N THR A 89 20.03 32.63 4.68
CA THR A 89 20.48 32.81 6.06
C THR A 89 20.88 31.47 6.67
N ALA A 90 21.70 31.52 7.73
CA ALA A 90 22.07 30.33 8.50
C ALA A 90 20.91 29.83 9.42
N GLU A 91 19.74 30.47 9.38
CA GLU A 91 18.61 30.07 10.21
C GLU A 91 17.92 28.84 9.62
N VAL A 92 17.83 27.79 10.44
CA VAL A 92 17.11 26.56 10.10
C VAL A 92 15.62 26.88 10.01
N ALA A 93 15.04 26.68 8.83
CA ALA A 93 13.61 26.83 8.63
C ALA A 93 12.87 25.83 9.55
N TYR A 94 11.83 26.27 10.26
CA TYR A 94 11.12 25.45 11.23
C TYR A 94 9.60 25.62 11.10
N VAL A 95 8.86 24.66 11.64
CA VAL A 95 7.40 24.72 11.78
C VAL A 95 7.00 24.42 13.22
N ILE A 96 5.94 25.08 13.68
CA ILE A 96 5.37 24.81 15.00
C ILE A 96 4.20 23.86 14.83
N VAL A 97 4.27 22.68 15.45
CA VAL A 97 3.20 21.68 15.48
C VAL A 97 2.83 21.45 16.93
N ASN A 98 1.56 21.71 17.30
CA ASN A 98 1.06 21.58 18.67
C ASN A 98 1.89 22.34 19.74
N GLY A 99 2.44 23.50 19.38
CA GLY A 99 3.26 24.32 20.29
C GLY A 99 4.73 23.90 20.39
N GLN A 100 5.13 22.82 19.73
CA GLN A 100 6.52 22.36 19.67
C GLN A 100 7.15 22.75 18.33
N ARG A 101 8.41 23.22 18.38
CA ARG A 101 9.20 23.59 17.20
C ARG A 101 9.83 22.34 16.59
N TYR A 102 9.65 22.17 15.29
CA TYR A 102 10.30 21.15 14.48
C TYR A 102 11.09 21.82 13.37
N ASP A 103 12.38 21.52 13.32
CA ASP A 103 13.24 21.98 12.24
C ASP A 103 12.91 21.21 10.95
N MET A 104 12.95 21.91 9.81
CA MET A 104 12.68 21.35 8.50
C MET A 104 13.97 20.92 7.82
N ASP A 105 13.98 19.71 7.29
CA ASP A 105 15.11 19.20 6.51
C ASP A 105 15.17 19.85 5.12
N TRP A 106 16.37 19.98 4.56
CA TRP A 106 16.56 20.45 3.18
C TRP A 106 16.69 19.29 2.20
N CYS A 107 15.86 19.27 1.15
CA CYS A 107 16.03 18.33 0.04
C CYS A 107 16.92 18.93 -1.06
N SER A 108 18.16 18.46 -1.17
CA SER A 108 19.10 18.94 -2.21
C SER A 108 18.71 18.60 -3.65
N ARG A 109 17.78 17.66 -3.87
CA ARG A 109 17.34 17.27 -5.23
C ARG A 109 16.15 18.05 -5.74
N CYS A 110 15.24 18.39 -4.84
CA CYS A 110 14.03 19.15 -5.15
C CYS A 110 14.17 20.62 -4.78
N GLU A 111 15.24 20.99 -4.07
CA GLU A 111 15.56 22.36 -3.64
C GLU A 111 14.43 23.01 -2.83
N ILE A 112 13.88 22.23 -1.88
CA ILE A 112 12.81 22.66 -0.98
C ILE A 112 13.10 22.21 0.45
N TYR A 113 12.61 22.98 1.42
CA TYR A 113 12.48 22.51 2.79
C TYR A 113 11.33 21.51 2.92
N LEU A 114 11.58 20.45 3.67
CA LEU A 114 10.68 19.35 3.94
C LEU A 114 10.00 19.58 5.29
N PRO A 115 8.65 19.66 5.31
CA PRO A 115 7.92 19.58 6.56
C PRO A 115 8.23 18.29 7.32
N PRO A 116 7.98 18.24 8.65
CA PRO A 116 8.12 17.03 9.44
C PRO A 116 7.37 15.85 8.82
N ALA A 117 8.03 14.70 8.78
CA ALA A 117 7.57 13.46 8.15
C ALA A 117 7.47 13.48 6.60
N ALA A 118 7.85 14.56 5.90
CA ALA A 118 7.99 14.53 4.45
C ALA A 118 9.34 13.94 4.03
N TRP A 119 9.39 13.24 2.89
CA TRP A 119 10.64 12.61 2.43
C TRP A 119 10.76 12.53 0.90
N HIS A 120 12.00 12.51 0.39
CA HIS A 120 12.29 12.41 -1.04
C HIS A 120 12.31 10.96 -1.53
N CYS A 121 11.26 10.52 -2.23
CA CYS A 121 11.26 9.21 -2.87
C CYS A 121 12.15 9.20 -4.11
N ARG A 122 13.29 8.48 -4.05
CA ARG A 122 14.21 8.34 -5.19
C ARG A 122 13.60 7.68 -6.43
N ARG A 123 12.56 6.83 -6.27
CA ARG A 123 11.93 6.11 -7.39
C ARG A 123 10.96 6.99 -8.17
N CYS A 124 10.16 7.77 -7.45
CA CYS A 124 9.27 8.79 -8.02
C CYS A 124 10.03 10.06 -8.40
N ASN A 125 11.23 10.27 -7.82
CA ASN A 125 12.01 11.50 -7.92
C ASN A 125 11.20 12.73 -7.50
N ALA A 126 10.50 12.60 -6.38
CA ALA A 126 9.61 13.61 -5.84
C ALA A 126 9.61 13.56 -4.31
N CYS A 127 9.47 14.71 -3.67
CA CYS A 127 9.21 14.81 -2.24
C CYS A 127 7.72 14.59 -1.97
N VAL A 128 7.40 13.79 -0.96
CA VAL A 128 6.02 13.42 -0.62
C VAL A 128 5.75 13.81 0.82
N ASP A 129 4.65 14.52 1.05
CA ASP A 129 4.17 14.90 2.39
C ASP A 129 3.69 13.66 3.18
N ARG A 130 4.09 13.59 4.46
CA ARG A 130 3.95 12.42 5.34
C ARG A 130 4.24 11.12 4.61
N PHE A 131 5.47 11.00 4.11
CA PHE A 131 5.90 9.86 3.32
C PHE A 131 5.91 8.58 4.16
N ASP A 132 5.18 7.57 3.70
CA ASP A 132 5.16 6.26 4.31
C ASP A 132 6.18 5.35 3.62
N HIS A 133 5.91 4.99 2.37
CA HIS A 133 6.81 4.21 1.55
C HIS A 133 6.53 4.39 0.05
N HIS A 134 7.40 3.84 -0.79
CA HIS A 134 7.09 3.64 -2.20
C HIS A 134 6.63 2.20 -2.40
N CYS A 135 5.38 2.00 -2.79
CA CYS A 135 4.78 0.68 -2.94
C CYS A 135 5.03 0.15 -4.36
N GLU A 136 5.80 -0.93 -4.48
CA GLU A 136 6.04 -1.62 -5.76
C GLU A 136 4.74 -2.13 -6.38
N TRP A 137 3.82 -2.62 -5.56
CA TRP A 137 2.57 -3.24 -5.98
C TRP A 137 1.58 -2.23 -6.55
N LEU A 138 1.65 -0.97 -6.12
CA LEU A 138 0.85 0.12 -6.69
C LEU A 138 1.59 0.87 -7.80
N ASN A 139 2.93 0.77 -7.83
CA ASN A 139 3.83 1.67 -8.54
C ASN A 139 3.56 3.15 -8.21
N ASN A 140 3.28 3.42 -6.94
CA ASN A 140 3.01 4.76 -6.43
C ASN A 140 3.60 4.91 -5.03
N CYS A 141 3.88 6.16 -4.62
CA CYS A 141 4.13 6.42 -3.20
C CYS A 141 2.84 6.31 -2.40
N VAL A 142 2.97 5.88 -1.16
CA VAL A 142 1.94 5.99 -0.14
C VAL A 142 2.37 7.15 0.77
N GLY A 143 1.49 8.13 0.90
CA GLY A 143 1.75 9.35 1.66
C GLY A 143 0.44 9.97 2.15
N ARG A 144 0.51 11.21 2.65
CA ARG A 144 -0.61 11.88 3.34
C ARG A 144 -1.96 11.74 2.63
N ARG A 145 -1.98 11.98 1.31
CA ARG A 145 -3.23 12.15 0.56
C ARG A 145 -3.91 10.83 0.20
N ASN A 146 -3.14 9.75 0.00
CA ASN A 146 -3.66 8.46 -0.46
C ASN A 146 -3.60 7.35 0.61
N TYR A 147 -3.02 7.61 1.79
CA TYR A 147 -2.89 6.63 2.88
C TYR A 147 -4.22 5.96 3.26
N ARG A 148 -5.32 6.72 3.35
CA ARG A 148 -6.66 6.16 3.68
C ARG A 148 -7.17 5.19 2.64
N VAL A 149 -7.01 5.55 1.37
CA VAL A 149 -7.47 4.69 0.27
C VAL A 149 -6.61 3.44 0.22
N PHE A 150 -5.31 3.56 0.49
CA PHE A 150 -4.42 2.41 0.65
C PHE A 150 -4.85 1.47 1.79
N LEU A 151 -5.20 1.99 2.97
CA LEU A 151 -5.73 1.16 4.06
C LEU A 151 -7.06 0.49 3.69
N LEU A 152 -7.97 1.23 3.05
CA LEU A 152 -9.24 0.67 2.58
C LEU A 152 -9.02 -0.43 1.54
N PHE A 153 -8.06 -0.24 0.63
CA PHE A 153 -7.63 -1.28 -0.31
C PHE A 153 -7.14 -2.54 0.40
N LEU A 154 -6.26 -2.42 1.40
CA LEU A 154 -5.78 -3.58 2.16
C LEU A 154 -6.91 -4.31 2.88
N LEU A 155 -7.85 -3.57 3.48
CA LEU A 155 -9.01 -4.13 4.17
C LEU A 155 -9.93 -4.88 3.20
N LEU A 156 -10.31 -4.24 2.08
CA LEU A 156 -11.19 -4.85 1.07
C LEU A 156 -10.53 -6.08 0.41
N LEU A 157 -9.24 -6.00 0.10
CA LEU A 157 -8.47 -7.12 -0.45
C LEU A 157 -8.43 -8.30 0.54
N THR A 158 -8.18 -8.02 1.82
CA THR A 158 -8.17 -9.05 2.87
C THR A 158 -9.55 -9.70 3.00
N SER A 159 -10.62 -8.90 3.07
CA SER A 159 -11.99 -9.41 3.14
C SER A 159 -12.36 -10.24 1.90
N TYR A 160 -11.95 -9.80 0.71
CA TYR A 160 -12.17 -10.56 -0.53
C TYR A 160 -11.48 -11.92 -0.50
N LEU A 161 -10.19 -11.96 -0.15
CA LEU A 161 -9.42 -13.21 -0.08
C LEU A 161 -9.96 -14.18 1.00
N LEU A 162 -10.41 -13.65 2.14
CA LEU A 162 -11.06 -14.46 3.19
C LEU A 162 -12.41 -15.01 2.73
N LEU A 163 -13.20 -14.24 1.97
CA LEU A 163 -14.43 -14.73 1.35
C LEU A 163 -14.14 -15.86 0.36
N VAL A 164 -13.13 -15.69 -0.50
CA VAL A 164 -12.71 -16.72 -1.47
C VAL A 164 -12.29 -17.99 -0.73
N LEU A 165 -11.47 -17.88 0.31
CA LEU A 165 -10.99 -19.02 1.11
C LEU A 165 -12.13 -19.75 1.82
N SER A 166 -12.96 -19.04 2.57
CA SER A 166 -14.07 -19.63 3.32
C SER A 166 -15.11 -20.28 2.41
N SER A 167 -15.48 -19.61 1.31
CA SER A 167 -16.41 -20.16 0.31
C SER A 167 -15.84 -21.38 -0.39
N SER A 168 -14.56 -21.37 -0.75
CA SER A 168 -13.88 -22.50 -1.40
C SER A 168 -13.79 -23.71 -0.48
N LEU A 169 -13.45 -23.49 0.80
CA LEU A 169 -13.45 -24.55 1.82
C LEU A 169 -14.86 -25.14 1.98
N PHE A 170 -15.88 -24.29 2.05
CA PHE A 170 -17.27 -24.71 2.17
C PHE A 170 -17.75 -25.50 0.94
N TYR A 171 -17.39 -25.06 -0.27
CA TYR A 171 -17.64 -25.81 -1.50
C TYR A 171 -17.05 -27.22 -1.43
N LEU A 172 -15.76 -27.36 -1.10
CA LEU A 172 -15.10 -28.67 -1.00
C LEU A 172 -15.72 -29.54 0.09
N PHE A 173 -16.07 -28.95 1.23
CA PHE A 173 -16.77 -29.65 2.32
C PHE A 173 -18.11 -30.23 1.84
N LEU A 174 -18.92 -29.41 1.15
CA LEU A 174 -20.21 -29.87 0.64
C LEU A 174 -20.03 -30.93 -0.45
N THR A 175 -19.20 -30.71 -1.45
CA THR A 175 -19.13 -31.62 -2.60
C THR A 175 -18.43 -32.93 -2.28
N LEU A 176 -17.31 -32.90 -1.56
CA LEU A 176 -16.52 -34.10 -1.28
C LEU A 176 -17.00 -34.84 -0.03
N LEU A 177 -17.30 -34.13 1.06
CA LEU A 177 -17.61 -34.78 2.34
C LEU A 177 -19.11 -34.99 2.58
N THR A 178 -19.96 -34.11 2.06
CA THR A 178 -21.42 -34.23 2.25
C THR A 178 -22.06 -35.00 1.09
N LEU A 179 -21.78 -34.57 -0.14
CA LEU A 179 -22.38 -35.12 -1.36
C LEU A 179 -21.58 -36.28 -1.97
N HIS A 180 -20.42 -36.60 -1.40
CA HIS A 180 -19.55 -37.72 -1.81
C HIS A 180 -19.27 -37.73 -3.33
N GLN A 181 -19.14 -36.56 -3.95
CA GLN A 181 -18.82 -36.42 -5.36
C GLN A 181 -17.39 -36.92 -5.62
N PRO A 182 -17.12 -37.61 -6.74
CA PRO A 182 -15.77 -38.00 -7.09
C PRO A 182 -14.91 -36.75 -7.33
N PHE A 183 -13.64 -36.84 -6.95
CA PHE A 183 -12.69 -35.76 -7.19
C PHE A 183 -12.59 -35.47 -8.69
N SER A 184 -12.67 -34.20 -9.04
CA SER A 184 -12.75 -33.75 -10.43
C SER A 184 -12.02 -32.41 -10.62
N LEU A 185 -11.89 -31.97 -11.87
CA LEU A 185 -11.16 -30.74 -12.20
C LEU A 185 -11.59 -29.50 -11.38
N PRO A 186 -12.90 -29.21 -11.17
CA PRO A 186 -13.35 -28.11 -10.30
C PRO A 186 -12.81 -28.17 -8.86
N HIS A 187 -12.64 -29.38 -8.31
CA HIS A 187 -12.07 -29.57 -6.99
C HIS A 187 -10.57 -29.24 -6.99
N ALA A 188 -9.83 -29.73 -7.98
CA ALA A 188 -8.41 -29.42 -8.14
C ALA A 188 -8.16 -27.91 -8.35
N THR A 189 -8.95 -27.26 -9.21
CA THR A 189 -8.85 -25.80 -9.42
C THR A 189 -9.19 -25.03 -8.15
N THR A 190 -10.17 -25.48 -7.38
CA THR A 190 -10.52 -24.85 -6.09
C THR A 190 -9.37 -24.96 -5.08
N VAL A 191 -8.69 -26.11 -5.00
CA VAL A 191 -7.50 -26.26 -4.14
C VAL A 191 -6.39 -25.29 -4.56
N VAL A 192 -6.13 -25.11 -5.87
CA VAL A 192 -5.15 -24.13 -6.36
C VAL A 192 -5.55 -22.70 -5.97
N VAL A 193 -6.82 -22.33 -6.14
CA VAL A 193 -7.35 -21.03 -5.70
C VAL A 193 -7.17 -20.83 -4.19
N MET A 194 -7.42 -21.86 -3.38
CA MET A 194 -7.25 -21.78 -1.93
C MET A 194 -5.79 -21.59 -1.53
N VAL A 195 -4.86 -22.38 -2.09
CA VAL A 195 -3.43 -22.27 -1.77
C VAL A 195 -2.88 -20.90 -2.16
N THR A 196 -3.22 -20.42 -3.35
CA THR A 196 -2.80 -19.09 -3.83
C THR A 196 -3.41 -17.97 -3.00
N SER A 197 -4.72 -18.04 -2.70
CA SER A 197 -5.39 -17.04 -1.85
C SER A 197 -4.87 -17.03 -0.43
N LEU A 198 -4.49 -18.19 0.13
CA LEU A 198 -3.87 -18.29 1.45
C LEU A 198 -2.50 -17.62 1.47
N ALA A 199 -1.65 -17.87 0.47
CA ALA A 199 -0.36 -17.19 0.37
C ALA A 199 -0.53 -15.65 0.28
N CYS A 200 -1.50 -15.20 -0.54
CA CYS A 200 -1.81 -13.77 -0.66
C CYS A 200 -2.35 -13.17 0.65
N VAL A 201 -3.29 -13.84 1.33
CA VAL A 201 -3.88 -13.29 2.56
C VAL A 201 -2.85 -13.20 3.67
N LEU A 202 -1.94 -14.18 3.79
CA LEU A 202 -0.86 -14.13 4.77
C LEU A 202 0.07 -12.93 4.53
N LEU A 203 0.44 -12.68 3.27
CA LEU A 203 1.24 -11.51 2.91
C LEU A 203 0.53 -10.20 3.24
N VAL A 204 -0.75 -10.06 2.85
CA VAL A 204 -1.53 -8.84 3.07
C VAL A 204 -1.79 -8.61 4.56
N LEU A 205 -2.02 -9.67 5.35
CA LEU A 205 -2.20 -9.58 6.79
C LEU A 205 -0.94 -9.07 7.50
N VAL A 206 0.26 -9.52 7.08
CA VAL A 206 1.51 -8.97 7.62
C VAL A 206 1.59 -7.46 7.37
N ILE A 207 1.27 -7.01 6.15
CA ILE A 207 1.28 -5.58 5.80
C ILE A 207 0.24 -4.81 6.63
N LEU A 208 -0.97 -5.36 6.77
CA LEU A 208 -2.05 -4.73 7.52
C LEU A 208 -1.73 -4.62 9.01
N ILE A 209 -1.19 -5.68 9.62
CA ILE A 209 -0.78 -5.69 11.04
C ILE A 209 0.33 -4.67 11.27
N SER A 210 1.31 -4.59 10.37
CA SER A 210 2.37 -3.57 10.46
C SER A 210 1.80 -2.15 10.42
N ASN A 211 0.86 -1.86 9.52
CA ASN A 211 0.20 -0.56 9.46
C ASN A 211 -0.63 -0.28 10.73
N ILE A 212 -1.35 -1.27 11.26
CA ILE A 212 -2.11 -1.13 12.52
C ILE A 212 -1.18 -0.74 13.68
N LYS A 213 0.00 -1.37 13.78
CA LYS A 213 0.99 -1.05 14.82
C LYS A 213 1.52 0.38 14.68
N LEU A 214 1.95 0.74 13.46
CA LEU A 214 2.47 2.09 13.16
C LEU A 214 1.44 3.17 13.49
N ILE A 215 0.18 2.99 13.07
CA ILE A 215 -0.91 3.92 13.37
C ILE A 215 -1.17 3.99 14.88
N SER A 216 -1.20 2.84 15.56
CA SER A 216 -1.50 2.80 17.00
C SER A 216 -0.43 3.52 17.82
N ASN A 217 0.83 3.45 17.40
CA ASN A 217 1.98 4.11 18.04
C ASN A 217 2.23 5.53 17.52
N GLY A 218 1.49 6.01 16.52
CA GLY A 218 1.74 7.32 15.90
C GLY A 218 3.09 7.40 15.17
N GLU A 219 3.62 6.26 14.71
CA GLU A 219 4.93 6.17 14.05
C GLU A 219 4.76 6.21 12.51
N PRO A 220 5.60 6.96 11.78
CA PRO A 220 5.67 6.83 10.32
C PRO A 220 6.30 5.48 9.92
N SER A 221 5.88 4.85 8.81
CA SER A 221 6.51 3.61 8.33
C SER A 221 7.95 3.82 7.86
N SER A 222 8.30 5.03 7.44
CA SER A 222 9.67 5.35 7.09
C SER A 222 10.46 5.57 8.38
N THR A 223 11.67 5.01 8.42
CA THR A 223 12.64 5.05 9.53
C THR A 223 13.12 6.49 9.76
N ILE A 224 12.22 7.37 10.18
CA ILE A 224 12.53 8.74 10.59
C ILE A 224 13.00 8.66 12.05
N GLU A 225 14.09 7.93 12.27
CA GLU A 225 15.05 8.30 13.30
C GLU A 225 15.97 9.32 12.61
N PRO A 226 15.75 10.62 12.86
CA PRO A 226 16.82 11.32 13.58
C PRO A 226 16.36 12.45 14.53
N TYR A 227 15.06 12.67 14.72
CA TYR A 227 14.60 13.87 15.46
C TYR A 227 14.47 13.71 16.97
N PHE A 228 14.62 12.49 17.50
CA PHE A 228 14.37 12.21 18.91
C PHE A 228 15.63 11.66 19.55
N GLU A 229 16.03 12.25 20.67
CA GLU A 229 17.03 11.64 21.52
C GLU A 229 16.51 10.26 22.00
N PRO A 230 17.38 9.29 22.31
CA PRO A 230 16.97 7.92 22.67
C PRO A 230 15.94 7.82 23.81
N ASP A 231 15.84 8.85 24.66
CA ASP A 231 14.92 8.93 25.80
C ASP A 231 13.66 9.78 25.54
N ASP A 232 13.52 10.39 24.36
CA ASP A 232 12.37 11.21 24.02
C ASP A 232 11.15 10.36 23.65
N LYS A 233 10.00 10.68 24.24
CA LYS A 233 8.71 10.08 23.85
C LYS A 233 8.36 10.51 22.43
N ASN A 234 7.89 9.56 21.60
CA ASN A 234 7.40 9.86 20.25
C ASN A 234 6.37 11.01 20.30
N PRO A 235 6.68 12.21 19.78
CA PRO A 235 5.80 13.36 19.92
C PRO A 235 4.63 13.32 18.92
N PHE A 236 4.66 12.40 17.96
CA PHE A 236 3.53 12.13 17.09
C PHE A 236 2.52 11.19 17.73
N ASP A 237 2.88 10.49 18.82
CA ASP A 237 1.96 9.68 19.60
C ASP A 237 1.10 10.56 20.51
N GLN A 238 -0.20 10.62 20.22
CA GLN A 238 -1.20 11.31 21.04
C GLN A 238 -2.10 10.33 21.79
N GLY A 239 -1.73 9.05 21.81
CA GLY A 239 -2.53 7.93 22.28
C GLY A 239 -3.31 7.28 21.14
N CYS A 240 -3.41 5.96 21.19
CA CYS A 240 -3.98 5.10 20.14
C CYS A 240 -5.26 5.67 19.50
N TRP A 241 -6.29 6.03 20.28
CA TRP A 241 -7.52 6.59 19.74
C TRP A 241 -7.31 7.90 18.96
N LYS A 242 -6.48 8.81 19.47
CA LYS A 242 -6.17 10.08 18.79
C LYS A 242 -5.36 9.85 17.52
N ASN A 243 -4.46 8.86 17.52
CA ASN A 243 -3.69 8.52 16.33
C ASN A 243 -4.59 7.96 15.22
N TRP A 244 -5.50 7.04 15.56
CA TRP A 244 -6.48 6.49 14.62
C TRP A 244 -7.42 7.56 14.07
N THR A 245 -7.97 8.41 14.94
CA THR A 245 -8.83 9.53 14.51
C THR A 245 -8.07 10.54 13.66
N HIS A 246 -6.80 10.83 13.96
CA HIS A 246 -5.96 11.66 13.11
C HIS A 246 -5.79 11.04 11.72
N VAL A 247 -5.48 9.74 11.64
CA VAL A 247 -5.33 9.04 10.35
C VAL A 247 -6.64 9.02 9.56
N LEU A 248 -7.76 8.70 10.20
CA LEU A 248 -9.05 8.48 9.52
C LEU A 248 -9.84 9.78 9.25
N CYS A 249 -9.71 10.79 10.10
CA CYS A 249 -10.58 11.96 10.09
C CYS A 249 -9.89 13.29 9.77
N SER A 250 -8.55 13.37 9.76
CA SER A 250 -7.86 14.60 9.38
C SER A 250 -8.20 15.07 7.95
N PRO A 251 -8.07 16.35 7.61
CA PRO A 251 -8.17 16.77 6.22
C PRO A 251 -7.09 16.08 5.37
N THR A 252 -7.43 15.69 4.13
CA THR A 252 -6.52 15.06 3.16
C THR A 252 -5.25 15.86 2.89
N GLY A 253 -5.20 17.13 3.29
CA GLY A 253 -4.08 18.04 3.04
C GLY A 253 -4.26 18.81 1.72
N PRO A 254 -3.50 19.90 1.53
CA PRO A 254 -3.57 20.72 0.33
C PRO A 254 -3.06 19.96 -0.91
N ARG A 255 -3.54 20.39 -2.09
CA ARG A 255 -2.85 20.07 -3.35
C ARG A 255 -1.78 21.13 -3.54
N TRP A 256 -0.51 20.75 -3.50
CA TRP A 256 0.57 21.62 -3.92
C TRP A 256 0.47 21.73 -5.44
N ARG A 257 0.21 22.95 -5.97
CA ARG A 257 0.14 23.23 -7.41
C ARG A 257 1.30 24.12 -7.80
#